data_AF-G5AQG7-F1
#
_entry.id   AF-G5AQG7-F1
#
_cell.length_a   1.000
_cell.length_b   1.000
_cell.length_c   1.000
_cell.angle_alpha   90.00
_cell.angle_beta   90.00
_cell.angle_gamma   90.00
#
_symmetry.space_group_name_H-M   'P 1'
#
loop_
_entity.id
_entity.type
_entity.pdbx_description
1 polymer ?
#
loop_
_entity_poly.entity_id
_entity_poly.type
_entity_poly.pdbx_seq_one_letter_code
_entity_poly.pdbx_strand_id
1 'polypeptide(L)'
;NEYQAHAGPITKMLLTFDDQYLLTAAEDGCLFTWKVFDKDARGIKREREVGFAEEVLVTKTDMEEKAQIMLELKTRVEELKMENEYQLRLKDMNYSEKIKELTDKFIQEMESLKTKNQVLKTDKEKQDIYHREHIDELINKQSQELQDLECCNNQKLLLEYEKYQELQLKSQRMQEEYEKQLQDNDEIKSQALEELTEFYEAKLQEKTSLLEEAQEDVRQQLREFEETKKQIEEDEDQEIQDIKTKYEKKLRDEKESNLRLKGETGITRKKFSSLQKEIEERTNDIETLRGEQVNLQGVIKSLEKDIQGLKREIQERDETIQEKEKRIYDLKKKNQELEKFKFVLDYKIKELKKQIEPRETEIKVMKEQIQEMEAELERFHKQNMQLELNITELWQKLRATDQEMRKERQKERDLEALVKRFKTDLHNCVAYIQEPHLLKEKIRGLFEKYVQRADMVEVAGLNTDLQQEYARQREHLERNLATLKKKVVKEGELHRTDYVRIMQENVSLIKEINELRRELKFTRSQVYDLEAALKLSKKTQPQEVSETVSSRDMPTATATMRLNEQEETGRIIEMQRLEIRRLRDQIQEQEQVPGFHTIAGIRLPSLVDPDADFEVKT
;
A
#
# COMPACT_ATOMS: atom_id res chain seq x y z
N ASN A 1 -164.32 83.81 71.51
CA ASN A 1 -163.12 84.59 71.83
C ASN A 1 -163.12 84.87 73.30
N GLU A 2 -162.35 84.11 74.07
CA GLU A 2 -162.08 84.43 75.47
C GLU A 2 -160.97 85.49 75.49
N TYR A 3 -161.13 86.54 76.28
CA TYR A 3 -160.17 87.64 76.40
C TYR A 3 -159.65 87.70 77.82
N GLN A 4 -158.39 87.32 78.02
CA GLN A 4 -157.73 87.40 79.31
C GLN A 4 -157.36 88.86 79.60
N ALA A 5 -158.08 89.49 80.52
CA ALA A 5 -157.89 90.90 80.86
C ALA A 5 -156.84 91.15 81.96
N HIS A 6 -156.71 90.22 82.91
CA HIS A 6 -155.77 90.31 84.03
C HIS A 6 -154.77 89.14 83.98
N ALA A 7 -153.54 89.38 84.43
CA ALA A 7 -152.50 88.35 84.54
C ALA A 7 -152.48 87.72 85.94
N GLY A 8 -152.82 88.49 86.97
CA GLY A 8 -153.03 88.02 88.34
C GLY A 8 -154.51 87.77 88.69
N PRO A 9 -154.79 87.23 89.89
CA PRO A 9 -156.15 87.08 90.40
C PRO A 9 -156.79 88.46 90.68
N ILE A 10 -158.10 88.56 90.46
CA ILE A 10 -158.88 89.78 90.75
C ILE A 10 -159.06 89.90 92.27
N THR A 11 -158.44 90.91 92.87
CA THR A 11 -158.46 91.18 94.32
C THR A 11 -159.68 91.99 94.75
N LYS A 12 -160.28 92.77 93.83
CA LYS A 12 -161.54 93.50 94.06
C LYS A 12 -162.34 93.69 92.77
N MET A 13 -163.67 93.57 92.90
CA MET A 13 -164.65 93.88 91.87
C MET A 13 -165.79 94.72 92.48
N LEU A 14 -166.22 95.79 91.81
CA LEU A 14 -167.26 96.71 92.32
C LEU A 14 -167.97 97.45 91.17
N LEU A 15 -169.31 97.56 91.25
CA LEU A 15 -170.12 98.42 90.38
C LEU A 15 -170.20 99.85 90.94
N THR A 16 -170.19 100.85 90.05
CA THR A 16 -170.40 102.26 90.42
C THR A 16 -171.86 102.50 90.85
N PHE A 17 -172.12 103.57 91.63
CA PHE A 17 -173.45 103.84 92.21
C PHE A 17 -174.57 104.12 91.19
N ASP A 18 -174.21 104.25 89.92
CA ASP A 18 -175.05 104.51 88.76
C ASP A 18 -175.13 103.32 87.79
N ASP A 19 -174.64 102.14 88.20
CA ASP A 19 -174.56 100.85 87.47
C ASP A 19 -173.87 100.86 86.09
N GLN A 20 -173.31 102.00 85.65
CA GLN A 20 -172.72 102.15 84.31
C GLN A 20 -171.32 101.54 84.16
N TYR A 21 -170.61 101.25 85.25
CA TYR A 21 -169.25 100.72 85.19
C TYR A 21 -168.99 99.65 86.26
N LEU A 22 -168.40 98.53 85.83
CA LEU A 22 -167.86 97.48 86.68
C LEU A 22 -166.34 97.64 86.73
N LEU A 23 -165.81 97.99 87.89
CA LEU A 23 -164.38 98.13 88.16
C LEU A 23 -163.81 96.80 88.64
N THR A 24 -162.68 96.37 88.07
CA THR A 24 -161.93 95.19 88.50
C THR A 24 -160.46 95.53 88.71
N ALA A 25 -159.93 95.25 89.90
CA ALA A 25 -158.52 95.39 90.23
C ALA A 25 -157.92 94.00 90.48
N ALA A 26 -156.74 93.73 89.92
CA ALA A 26 -156.00 92.49 90.12
C ALA A 26 -154.68 92.69 90.88
N GLU A 27 -154.11 91.58 91.32
CA GLU A 27 -152.90 91.54 92.15
C GLU A 27 -151.62 91.94 91.39
N ASP A 28 -151.68 91.96 90.05
CA ASP A 28 -150.66 92.50 89.15
C ASP A 28 -150.63 94.05 89.10
N GLY A 29 -151.51 94.71 89.84
CA GLY A 29 -151.64 96.17 89.89
C GLY A 29 -152.49 96.77 88.76
N CYS A 30 -153.05 95.95 87.87
CA CYS A 30 -153.92 96.42 86.80
C CYS A 30 -155.34 96.73 87.31
N LEU A 31 -155.86 97.89 86.90
CA LEU A 31 -157.26 98.29 87.11
C LEU A 31 -157.95 98.36 85.74
N PHE A 32 -158.92 97.46 85.52
CA PHE A 32 -159.77 97.46 84.33
C PHE A 32 -161.16 97.99 84.66
N THR A 33 -161.56 99.02 83.92
CA THR A 33 -162.88 99.67 84.00
C THR A 33 -163.77 99.18 82.87
N TRP A 34 -164.61 98.19 83.15
CA TRP A 34 -165.58 97.68 82.20
C TRP A 34 -166.77 98.62 82.13
N LYS A 35 -167.06 99.18 80.95
CA LYS A 35 -168.29 99.92 80.74
C LYS A 35 -169.45 98.95 80.60
N VAL A 36 -170.37 98.99 81.55
CA VAL A 36 -171.59 98.17 81.57
C VAL A 36 -172.59 98.84 80.65
N PHE A 37 -172.63 98.38 79.41
CA PHE A 37 -173.67 98.73 78.46
C PHE A 37 -174.87 97.79 78.67
N ASP A 38 -175.72 98.13 79.63
CA ASP A 38 -177.16 97.99 79.36
C ASP A 38 -177.55 98.97 78.24
N LYS A 39 -178.68 98.77 77.56
CA LYS A 39 -178.89 99.36 76.24
C LYS A 39 -179.26 100.88 76.21
N ASP A 40 -179.46 101.60 77.33
CA ASP A 40 -179.99 103.02 77.39
C ASP A 40 -179.61 103.94 78.68
N ALA A 41 -179.38 105.31 78.60
CA ALA A 41 -179.56 106.46 79.66
C ALA A 41 -178.42 107.39 80.41
N ARG A 42 -178.74 108.47 81.30
CA ARG A 42 -177.91 109.71 81.89
C ARG A 42 -178.42 110.63 83.18
N GLY A 43 -177.70 111.67 83.83
CA GLY A 43 -178.11 112.63 85.03
C GLY A 43 -177.32 113.99 85.54
N ILE A 44 -177.68 114.85 86.62
CA ILE A 44 -177.08 116.26 87.09
C ILE A 44 -177.27 116.94 88.60
N LYS A 45 -176.92 118.26 89.02
CA LYS A 45 -176.74 118.94 90.46
C LYS A 45 -176.88 120.57 90.77
N ARG A 46 -176.90 121.23 92.03
CA ARG A 46 -176.92 122.79 92.44
C ARG A 46 -176.56 123.43 93.92
N GLU A 47 -176.87 124.75 94.36
CA GLU A 47 -176.38 125.71 95.55
C GLU A 47 -177.36 126.95 96.07
N ARG A 48 -177.29 128.05 97.00
CA ARG A 48 -176.41 129.00 97.94
C ARG A 48 -177.17 130.14 98.93
N GLU A 49 -176.54 130.98 99.89
CA GLU A 49 -176.84 132.43 100.54
C GLU A 49 -176.89 132.76 102.17
N VAL A 50 -176.99 133.90 103.02
CA VAL A 50 -177.31 135.46 103.19
C VAL A 50 -176.83 136.31 104.56
N GLY A 51 -177.34 137.55 105.09
CA GLY A 51 -176.78 138.53 106.25
C GLY A 51 -177.63 139.63 107.19
N PHE A 52 -177.08 140.67 108.01
CA PHE A 52 -177.68 141.54 109.22
C PHE A 52 -177.26 143.10 109.66
N ALA A 53 -177.66 143.82 110.84
CA ALA A 53 -177.57 145.36 111.28
C ALA A 53 -177.52 145.99 112.84
N GLU A 54 -177.69 147.35 113.21
CA GLU A 54 -177.32 148.23 114.51
C GLU A 54 -178.13 149.58 114.99
N GLU A 55 -178.10 150.19 116.28
CA GLU A 55 -178.24 151.69 116.75
C GLU A 55 -178.35 152.12 118.32
N VAL A 56 -177.79 153.27 118.90
CA VAL A 56 -177.99 153.90 120.32
C VAL A 56 -177.61 155.45 120.52
N LEU A 57 -178.15 156.17 121.56
CA LEU A 57 -177.85 157.58 122.04
C LEU A 57 -176.70 157.74 123.08
N VAL A 58 -175.82 158.78 122.99
CA VAL A 58 -174.61 158.98 123.86
C VAL A 58 -174.25 160.48 124.12
N THR A 59 -173.52 160.78 125.21
CA THR A 59 -172.97 162.12 125.57
C THR A 59 -171.75 162.58 124.77
N LYS A 60 -171.53 163.90 124.66
CA LYS A 60 -170.49 164.51 123.81
C LYS A 60 -169.05 164.13 124.21
N THR A 61 -168.80 164.01 125.51
CA THR A 61 -167.51 163.57 126.10
C THR A 61 -167.05 162.23 125.55
N ASP A 62 -167.95 161.25 125.55
CA ASP A 62 -167.70 159.86 125.22
C ASP A 62 -167.41 159.71 123.72
N MET A 63 -168.03 160.55 122.89
CA MET A 63 -167.72 160.66 121.45
C MET A 63 -166.33 161.23 121.18
N GLU A 64 -165.86 162.17 122.01
CA GLU A 64 -164.52 162.76 121.88
C GLU A 64 -163.44 161.75 122.33
N GLU A 65 -163.69 160.98 123.41
CA GLU A 65 -162.83 159.84 123.80
C GLU A 65 -162.80 158.73 122.73
N LYS A 66 -163.94 158.36 122.16
CA LYS A 66 -164.02 157.34 121.08
C LYS A 66 -163.27 157.79 119.82
N ALA A 67 -163.31 159.06 119.47
CA ALA A 67 -162.53 159.61 118.35
C ALA A 67 -161.02 159.51 118.61
N GLN A 68 -160.57 159.82 119.83
CA GLN A 68 -159.17 159.72 120.23
C GLN A 68 -158.65 158.26 120.16
N ILE A 69 -159.40 157.31 120.71
CA ILE A 69 -159.05 155.87 120.68
C ILE A 69 -158.98 155.34 119.23
N MET A 70 -159.85 155.82 118.34
CA MET A 70 -159.81 155.44 116.92
C MET A 70 -158.56 155.95 116.20
N LEU A 71 -158.03 157.10 116.61
CA LEU A 71 -156.80 157.68 116.05
C LEU A 71 -155.56 156.86 116.48
N GLU A 72 -155.46 156.48 117.75
CA GLU A 72 -154.37 155.65 118.29
C GLU A 72 -154.35 154.24 117.68
N LEU A 73 -155.53 153.65 117.43
CA LEU A 73 -155.62 152.38 116.72
C LEU A 73 -155.17 152.48 115.25
N LYS A 74 -155.38 153.62 114.60
CA LYS A 74 -154.90 153.86 113.22
C LYS A 74 -153.38 153.94 113.15
N THR A 75 -152.75 154.77 113.98
CA THR A 75 -151.28 154.90 113.99
C THR A 75 -150.63 153.56 114.32
N ARG A 76 -151.19 152.78 115.26
CA ARG A 76 -150.64 151.46 115.61
C ARG A 76 -150.71 150.43 114.47
N VAL A 77 -151.71 150.52 113.58
CA VAL A 77 -151.80 149.69 112.37
C VAL A 77 -150.79 150.12 111.30
N GLU A 78 -150.49 151.42 111.21
CA GLU A 78 -149.47 151.95 110.28
C GLU A 78 -148.05 151.59 110.74
N GLU A 79 -147.76 151.67 112.05
CA GLU A 79 -146.53 151.16 112.65
C GLU A 79 -146.29 149.67 112.33
N LEU A 80 -147.29 148.81 112.57
CA LEU A 80 -147.19 147.37 112.32
C LEU A 80 -147.01 147.02 110.83
N LYS A 81 -147.54 147.84 109.90
CA LYS A 81 -147.25 147.69 108.47
C LYS A 81 -145.79 147.99 108.16
N MET A 82 -145.27 149.11 108.65
CA MET A 82 -143.88 149.54 108.44
C MET A 82 -142.89 148.51 109.02
N GLU A 83 -143.17 147.99 110.22
CA GLU A 83 -142.34 146.97 110.87
C GLU A 83 -142.34 145.64 110.10
N ASN A 84 -143.50 145.20 109.60
CA ASN A 84 -143.60 143.97 108.80
C ASN A 84 -142.93 144.10 107.43
N GLU A 85 -143.07 145.25 106.75
CA GLU A 85 -142.37 145.50 105.48
C GLU A 85 -140.85 145.56 105.67
N TYR A 86 -140.38 146.17 106.76
CA TYR A 86 -138.96 146.17 107.13
C TYR A 86 -138.42 144.75 107.39
N GLN A 87 -139.18 143.91 108.12
CA GLN A 87 -138.86 142.50 108.33
C GLN A 87 -138.82 141.68 107.03
N LEU A 88 -139.67 142.01 106.05
CA LEU A 88 -139.68 141.39 104.73
C LEU A 88 -138.40 141.76 103.96
N ARG A 89 -138.07 143.05 103.86
CA ARG A 89 -136.84 143.53 103.19
C ARG A 89 -135.57 142.97 103.83
N LEU A 90 -135.53 142.83 105.16
CA LEU A 90 -134.42 142.17 105.88
C LEU A 90 -134.26 140.69 105.48
N LYS A 91 -135.37 139.95 105.33
CA LYS A 91 -135.33 138.54 104.89
C LYS A 91 -134.88 138.43 103.44
N ASP A 92 -135.39 139.26 102.54
CA ASP A 92 -134.98 139.26 101.13
C ASP A 92 -133.50 139.63 100.97
N MET A 93 -132.99 140.58 101.75
CA MET A 93 -131.56 140.93 101.81
C MET A 93 -130.72 139.72 102.27
N ASN A 94 -131.08 139.10 103.40
CA ASN A 94 -130.37 137.94 103.94
C ASN A 94 -130.40 136.73 102.98
N TYR A 95 -131.52 136.49 102.28
CA TYR A 95 -131.60 135.40 101.29
C TYR A 95 -130.81 135.72 100.02
N SER A 96 -130.84 136.97 99.54
CA SER A 96 -130.03 137.42 98.39
C SER A 96 -128.53 137.31 98.65
N GLU A 97 -128.08 137.71 99.85
CA GLU A 97 -126.70 137.55 100.30
C GLU A 97 -126.29 136.07 100.41
N LYS A 98 -127.15 135.22 100.96
CA LYS A 98 -126.89 133.77 101.09
C LYS A 98 -126.88 133.03 99.74
N ILE A 99 -127.67 133.49 98.77
CA ILE A 99 -127.64 133.01 97.38
C ILE A 99 -126.33 133.42 96.71
N LYS A 100 -125.86 134.66 96.90
CA LYS A 100 -124.53 135.10 96.41
C LYS A 100 -123.41 134.27 97.01
N GLU A 101 -123.36 134.13 98.33
CA GLU A 101 -122.36 133.28 99.01
C GLU A 101 -122.29 131.86 98.42
N LEU A 102 -123.44 131.22 98.17
CA LEU A 102 -123.49 129.88 97.58
C LEU A 102 -123.03 129.88 96.12
N THR A 103 -123.42 130.89 95.35
CA THR A 103 -123.02 131.05 93.94
C THR A 103 -121.50 131.26 93.83
N ASP A 104 -120.93 132.14 94.66
CA ASP A 104 -119.51 132.44 94.70
C ASP A 104 -118.70 131.21 95.14
N LYS A 105 -119.19 130.43 96.11
CA LYS A 105 -118.58 129.14 96.51
C LYS A 105 -118.59 128.13 95.37
N PHE A 106 -119.71 127.95 94.66
CA PHE A 106 -119.75 127.04 93.50
C PHE A 106 -118.88 127.51 92.33
N ILE A 107 -118.74 128.83 92.11
CA ILE A 107 -117.80 129.39 91.12
C ILE A 107 -116.36 129.08 91.53
N GLN A 108 -115.98 129.35 92.78
CA GLN A 108 -114.64 129.02 93.31
C GLN A 108 -114.34 127.52 93.24
N GLU A 109 -115.31 126.65 93.56
CA GLU A 109 -115.16 125.20 93.42
C GLU A 109 -114.95 124.79 91.95
N MET A 110 -115.76 125.30 91.02
CA MET A 110 -115.58 125.07 89.57
C MET A 110 -114.23 125.57 89.06
N GLU A 111 -113.78 126.75 89.46
CA GLU A 111 -112.47 127.28 89.07
C GLU A 111 -111.33 126.45 89.68
N SER A 112 -111.48 125.97 90.92
CA SER A 112 -110.52 125.05 91.54
C SER A 112 -110.46 123.69 90.82
N LEU A 113 -111.59 123.17 90.33
CA LEU A 113 -111.67 121.91 89.60
C LEU A 113 -111.17 122.05 88.15
N LYS A 114 -111.39 123.21 87.53
CA LYS A 114 -110.90 123.56 86.19
C LYS A 114 -109.38 123.76 86.20
N THR A 115 -108.84 124.45 87.20
CA THR A 115 -107.38 124.59 87.38
C THR A 115 -106.72 123.26 87.72
N LYS A 116 -107.29 122.45 88.63
CA LYS A 116 -106.82 121.06 88.89
C LYS A 116 -106.81 120.21 87.63
N ASN A 117 -107.88 120.25 86.81
CA ASN A 117 -107.91 119.53 85.52
C ASN A 117 -106.84 120.02 84.55
N GLN A 118 -106.59 121.34 84.48
CA GLN A 118 -105.56 121.88 83.59
C GLN A 118 -104.14 121.46 84.04
N VAL A 119 -103.87 121.49 85.35
CA VAL A 119 -102.60 120.98 85.92
C VAL A 119 -102.44 119.50 85.60
N LEU A 120 -103.43 118.66 85.91
CA LEU A 120 -103.40 117.21 85.63
C LEU A 120 -103.22 116.88 84.15
N LYS A 121 -103.78 117.69 83.23
CA LYS A 121 -103.49 117.57 81.79
C LYS A 121 -102.03 117.88 81.49
N THR A 122 -101.52 119.02 81.93
CA THR A 122 -100.11 119.38 81.66
C THR A 122 -99.11 118.43 82.32
N ASP A 123 -99.45 117.83 83.46
CA ASP A 123 -98.59 116.84 84.13
C ASP A 123 -98.67 115.48 83.43
N LYS A 124 -99.84 115.06 82.92
CA LYS A 124 -99.94 113.90 82.03
C LYS A 124 -99.14 114.15 80.74
N GLU A 125 -99.25 115.32 80.12
CA GLU A 125 -98.51 115.66 78.90
C GLU A 125 -96.99 115.64 79.14
N LYS A 126 -96.50 116.15 80.29
CA LYS A 126 -95.09 116.02 80.70
C LYS A 126 -94.66 114.55 80.88
N GLN A 127 -95.49 113.71 81.51
CA GLN A 127 -95.17 112.28 81.70
C GLN A 127 -95.23 111.51 80.37
N ASP A 128 -96.21 111.80 79.51
CA ASP A 128 -96.31 111.22 78.16
C ASP A 128 -95.11 111.61 77.29
N ILE A 129 -94.54 112.82 77.45
CA ILE A 129 -93.31 113.27 76.80
C ILE A 129 -92.09 112.56 77.41
N TYR A 130 -91.92 112.65 78.73
CA TYR A 130 -90.79 112.03 79.45
C TYR A 130 -90.66 110.52 79.20
N HIS A 131 -91.79 109.80 79.16
CA HIS A 131 -91.77 108.37 78.84
C HIS A 131 -91.43 108.09 77.37
N ARG A 132 -91.80 108.96 76.42
CA ARG A 132 -91.35 108.82 75.02
C ARG A 132 -89.86 109.11 74.90
N GLU A 133 -89.39 110.23 75.43
CA GLU A 133 -87.97 110.61 75.44
C GLU A 133 -87.11 109.52 76.08
N HIS A 134 -87.57 108.90 77.17
CA HIS A 134 -86.85 107.81 77.83
C HIS A 134 -86.90 106.48 77.05
N ILE A 135 -87.99 106.18 76.34
CA ILE A 135 -88.09 105.03 75.42
C ILE A 135 -87.18 105.25 74.19
N ASP A 136 -87.20 106.43 73.59
CA ASP A 136 -86.36 106.79 72.46
C ASP A 136 -84.88 106.80 72.85
N GLU A 137 -84.52 107.31 74.04
CA GLU A 137 -83.18 107.14 74.62
C GLU A 137 -82.78 105.66 74.76
N LEU A 138 -83.68 104.80 75.25
CA LEU A 138 -83.39 103.39 75.46
C LEU A 138 -83.22 102.64 74.13
N ILE A 139 -84.06 102.93 73.13
CA ILE A 139 -83.95 102.39 71.76
C ILE A 139 -82.64 102.85 71.12
N ASN A 140 -82.28 104.13 71.23
CA ASN A 140 -81.03 104.66 70.70
C ASN A 140 -79.81 104.01 71.38
N LYS A 141 -79.83 103.81 72.71
CA LYS A 141 -78.77 103.08 73.44
C LYS A 141 -78.65 101.64 72.98
N GLN A 142 -79.76 100.90 72.89
CA GLN A 142 -79.76 99.51 72.42
C GLN A 142 -79.32 99.39 70.95
N SER A 143 -79.69 100.34 70.10
CA SER A 143 -79.23 100.38 68.70
C SER A 143 -77.73 100.66 68.60
N GLN A 144 -77.18 101.54 69.45
CA GLN A 144 -75.75 101.79 69.50
C GLN A 144 -75.00 100.58 70.06
N GLU A 145 -75.48 99.95 71.14
CA GLU A 145 -74.90 98.74 71.72
C GLU A 145 -74.86 97.58 70.71
N LEU A 146 -75.92 97.40 69.90
CA LEU A 146 -75.95 96.43 68.81
C LEU A 146 -74.94 96.78 67.72
N GLN A 147 -74.90 98.03 67.26
CA GLN A 147 -73.96 98.48 66.23
C GLN A 147 -72.50 98.36 66.69
N ASP A 148 -72.18 98.72 67.93
CA ASP A 148 -70.85 98.60 68.51
C ASP A 148 -70.45 97.12 68.64
N LEU A 149 -71.37 96.24 69.03
CA LEU A 149 -71.14 94.80 69.13
C LEU A 149 -70.96 94.14 67.76
N GLU A 150 -71.74 94.54 66.74
CA GLU A 150 -71.53 94.15 65.34
C GLU A 150 -70.16 94.62 64.83
N CYS A 151 -69.81 95.89 65.02
CA CYS A 151 -68.50 96.45 64.66
C CYS A 151 -67.35 95.69 65.34
N CYS A 152 -67.43 95.45 66.65
CA CYS A 152 -66.42 94.68 67.39
C CYS A 152 -66.32 93.22 66.92
N ASN A 153 -67.42 92.58 66.53
CA ASN A 153 -67.39 91.21 66.03
C ASN A 153 -66.88 91.12 64.59
N ASN A 154 -67.25 92.06 63.72
CA ASN A 154 -66.71 92.21 62.38
C ASN A 154 -65.19 92.50 62.41
N GLN A 155 -64.73 93.34 63.36
CA GLN A 155 -63.30 93.58 63.55
C GLN A 155 -62.54 92.33 64.03
N LYS A 156 -63.10 91.56 64.98
CA LYS A 156 -62.51 90.26 65.39
C LYS A 156 -62.45 89.27 64.23
N LEU A 157 -63.50 89.20 63.41
CA LEU A 157 -63.56 88.32 62.24
C LEU A 157 -62.52 88.72 61.19
N LEU A 158 -62.33 90.02 60.96
CA LEU A 158 -61.27 90.54 60.09
C LEU A 158 -59.88 90.16 60.62
N LEU A 159 -59.60 90.39 61.91
CA LEU A 159 -58.31 90.07 62.52
C LEU A 159 -57.99 88.56 62.51
N GLU A 160 -58.99 87.69 62.75
CA GLU A 160 -58.80 86.24 62.61
C GLU A 160 -58.68 85.79 61.15
N TYR A 161 -59.28 86.52 60.19
CA TYR A 161 -59.11 86.26 58.77
C TYR A 161 -57.72 86.69 58.26
N GLU A 162 -57.23 87.86 58.67
CA GLU A 162 -55.86 88.33 58.44
C GLU A 162 -54.84 87.33 59.02
N LYS A 163 -55.03 86.93 60.29
CA LYS A 163 -54.21 85.93 60.98
C LYS A 163 -54.27 84.54 60.32
N TYR A 164 -55.41 84.15 59.77
CA TYR A 164 -55.53 82.93 58.95
C TYR A 164 -54.76 83.06 57.63
N GLN A 165 -54.86 84.19 56.92
CA GLN A 165 -54.11 84.45 55.70
C GLN A 165 -52.59 84.48 55.96
N GLU A 166 -52.12 85.14 57.03
CA GLU A 166 -50.72 85.13 57.44
C GLU A 166 -50.23 83.71 57.74
N LEU A 167 -51.02 82.91 58.46
CA LEU A 167 -50.67 81.52 58.78
C LEU A 167 -50.66 80.63 57.53
N GLN A 168 -51.62 80.79 56.62
CA GLN A 168 -51.69 80.08 55.35
C GLN A 168 -50.48 80.42 54.46
N LEU A 169 -50.17 81.71 54.31
CA LEU A 169 -49.06 82.20 53.50
C LEU A 169 -47.70 81.80 54.13
N LYS A 170 -47.59 81.79 55.45
CA LYS A 170 -46.43 81.23 56.15
C LYS A 170 -46.31 79.72 55.96
N SER A 171 -47.41 78.96 56.02
CA SER A 171 -47.41 77.53 55.72
C SER A 171 -46.94 77.25 54.29
N GLN A 172 -47.46 78.01 53.32
CA GLN A 172 -47.06 77.91 51.92
C GLN A 172 -45.56 78.21 51.75
N ARG A 173 -45.04 79.30 52.32
CA ARG A 173 -43.59 79.60 52.28
C ARG A 173 -42.74 78.49 52.91
N MET A 174 -43.15 77.94 54.06
CA MET A 174 -42.45 76.80 54.67
C MET A 174 -42.46 75.57 53.75
N GLN A 175 -43.56 75.31 53.04
CA GLN A 175 -43.65 74.22 52.06
C GLN A 175 -42.75 74.48 50.84
N GLU A 176 -42.80 75.67 50.24
CA GLU A 176 -41.93 76.09 49.13
C GLU A 176 -40.43 76.03 49.52
N GLU A 177 -40.08 76.45 50.74
CA GLU A 177 -38.72 76.35 51.28
C GLU A 177 -38.28 74.90 51.52
N TYR A 178 -39.16 74.01 52.00
CA TYR A 178 -38.86 72.59 52.18
C TYR A 178 -38.79 71.82 50.85
N GLU A 179 -39.70 72.08 49.92
CA GLU A 179 -39.69 71.47 48.57
C GLU A 179 -38.43 71.89 47.82
N LYS A 180 -38.04 73.18 47.90
CA LYS A 180 -36.77 73.62 47.35
C LYS A 180 -35.57 72.96 48.05
N GLN A 181 -35.54 72.90 49.39
CA GLN A 181 -34.47 72.20 50.10
C GLN A 181 -34.38 70.71 49.73
N LEU A 182 -35.49 70.07 49.35
CA LEU A 182 -35.50 68.70 48.85
C LEU A 182 -34.89 68.64 47.43
N GLN A 183 -35.32 69.53 46.53
CA GLN A 183 -34.81 69.64 45.16
C GLN A 183 -33.31 69.96 45.13
N ASP A 184 -32.86 71.02 45.81
CA ASP A 184 -31.45 71.40 45.92
C ASP A 184 -30.60 70.20 46.43
N ASN A 185 -31.12 69.41 47.36
CA ASN A 185 -30.42 68.26 47.96
C ASN A 185 -30.44 67.01 47.07
N ASP A 186 -31.49 66.78 46.29
CA ASP A 186 -31.55 65.69 45.31
C ASP A 186 -30.75 66.02 44.05
N GLU A 187 -30.70 67.27 43.61
CA GLU A 187 -29.78 67.74 42.54
C GLU A 187 -28.31 67.57 42.95
N ILE A 188 -27.93 68.00 44.15
CA ILE A 188 -26.55 67.80 44.68
C ILE A 188 -26.22 66.30 44.79
N LYS A 189 -27.18 65.45 45.18
CA LYS A 189 -26.98 63.99 45.18
C LYS A 189 -26.82 63.43 43.77
N SER A 190 -27.61 63.87 42.80
CA SER A 190 -27.51 63.39 41.41
C SER A 190 -26.16 63.78 40.82
N GLN A 191 -25.77 65.05 40.95
CA GLN A 191 -24.46 65.56 40.49
C GLN A 191 -23.30 64.78 41.14
N ALA A 192 -23.33 64.56 42.47
CA ALA A 192 -22.28 63.80 43.15
C ALA A 192 -22.25 62.31 42.77
N LEU A 193 -23.38 61.72 42.36
CA LEU A 193 -23.46 60.36 41.84
C LEU A 193 -22.99 60.29 40.37
N GLU A 194 -23.31 61.29 39.56
CA GLU A 194 -22.87 61.44 38.17
C GLU A 194 -21.35 61.64 38.12
N GLU A 195 -20.78 62.61 38.84
CA GLU A 195 -19.32 62.82 38.97
C GLU A 195 -18.58 61.55 39.41
N LEU A 196 -19.14 60.83 40.40
CA LEU A 196 -18.55 59.59 40.90
C LEU A 196 -18.66 58.44 39.88
N THR A 197 -19.74 58.39 39.11
CA THR A 197 -19.94 57.40 38.04
C THR A 197 -18.98 57.68 36.88
N GLU A 198 -18.92 58.91 36.37
CA GLU A 198 -17.98 59.34 35.33
C GLU A 198 -16.52 59.07 35.75
N PHE A 199 -16.16 59.37 37.00
CA PHE A 199 -14.82 59.08 37.53
C PHE A 199 -14.49 57.58 37.50
N TYR A 200 -15.43 56.71 37.90
CA TYR A 200 -15.21 55.27 37.86
C TYR A 200 -15.27 54.69 36.45
N GLU A 201 -16.15 55.20 35.56
CA GLU A 201 -16.21 54.80 34.16
C GLU A 201 -14.94 55.18 33.40
N ALA A 202 -14.47 56.43 33.53
CA ALA A 202 -13.22 56.88 32.93
C ALA A 202 -12.02 56.06 33.44
N LYS A 203 -11.98 55.74 34.73
CA LYS A 203 -10.92 54.90 35.33
C LYS A 203 -11.01 53.44 34.92
N LEU A 204 -12.22 52.92 34.67
CA LEU A 204 -12.43 51.57 34.16
C LEU A 204 -12.02 51.50 32.68
N GLN A 205 -12.35 52.51 31.88
CA GLN A 205 -11.90 52.66 30.49
C GLN A 205 -10.37 52.78 30.40
N GLU A 206 -9.74 53.63 31.22
CA GLU A 206 -8.27 53.75 31.35
C GLU A 206 -7.63 52.38 31.63
N LYS A 207 -8.21 51.61 32.56
CA LYS A 207 -7.72 50.27 32.93
C LYS A 207 -8.02 49.21 31.86
N THR A 208 -9.08 49.36 31.07
CA THR A 208 -9.35 48.51 29.90
C THR A 208 -8.34 48.78 28.80
N SER A 209 -8.09 50.04 28.42
CA SER A 209 -7.13 50.37 27.36
C SER A 209 -5.69 49.97 27.71
N LEU A 210 -5.26 50.12 28.96
CA LEU A 210 -3.96 49.60 29.43
C LEU A 210 -3.86 48.06 29.38
N LEU A 211 -5.00 47.36 29.50
CA LEU A 211 -5.07 45.90 29.41
C LEU A 211 -5.08 45.45 27.94
N GLU A 212 -5.74 46.20 27.05
CA GLU A 212 -5.69 46.01 25.59
C GLU A 212 -4.28 46.27 25.03
N GLU A 213 -3.62 47.35 25.45
CA GLU A 213 -2.23 47.69 25.11
C GLU A 213 -1.28 46.54 25.53
N ALA A 214 -1.34 46.12 26.80
CA ALA A 214 -0.55 44.99 27.29
C ALA A 214 -0.89 43.64 26.60
N GLN A 215 -2.11 43.45 26.09
CA GLN A 215 -2.46 42.27 25.29
C GLN A 215 -1.87 42.33 23.87
N GLU A 216 -1.87 43.49 23.22
CA GLU A 216 -1.29 43.62 21.89
C GLU A 216 0.25 43.61 21.93
N ASP A 217 0.87 44.15 22.98
CA ASP A 217 2.30 43.96 23.30
C ASP A 217 2.66 42.47 23.40
N VAL A 218 1.91 41.69 24.18
CA VAL A 218 2.13 40.24 24.33
C VAL A 218 1.90 39.50 23.00
N ARG A 219 0.92 39.91 22.19
CA ARG A 219 0.71 39.37 20.84
C ARG A 219 1.86 39.73 19.90
N GLN A 220 2.40 40.94 19.97
CA GLN A 220 3.54 41.37 19.16
C GLN A 220 4.79 40.60 19.55
N GLN A 221 5.12 40.50 20.84
CA GLN A 221 6.25 39.70 21.34
C GLN A 221 6.12 38.22 20.95
N LEU A 222 4.91 37.66 20.94
CA LEU A 222 4.66 36.31 20.42
C LEU A 222 4.95 36.20 18.91
N ARG A 223 4.46 37.13 18.09
CA ARG A 223 4.77 37.15 16.63
C ARG A 223 6.27 37.30 16.37
N GLU A 224 6.93 38.22 17.06
CA GLU A 224 8.38 38.46 16.96
C GLU A 224 9.18 37.22 17.40
N PHE A 225 8.75 36.52 18.45
CA PHE A 225 9.38 35.28 18.89
C PHE A 225 9.14 34.11 17.93
N GLU A 226 7.93 33.97 17.38
CA GLU A 226 7.61 32.98 16.34
C GLU A 226 8.40 33.22 15.05
N GLU A 227 8.55 34.48 14.63
CA GLU A 227 9.35 34.84 13.45
C GLU A 227 10.85 34.66 13.70
N THR A 228 11.37 35.04 14.87
CA THR A 228 12.76 34.77 15.29
C THR A 228 13.04 33.28 15.32
N LYS A 229 12.13 32.48 15.90
CA LYS A 229 12.23 31.01 15.93
C LYS A 229 12.23 30.42 14.51
N LYS A 230 11.35 30.92 13.63
CA LYS A 230 11.29 30.48 12.23
C LYS A 230 12.58 30.79 11.48
N GLN A 231 13.17 31.97 11.69
CA GLN A 231 14.47 32.33 11.09
C GLN A 231 15.58 31.40 11.57
N ILE A 232 15.63 31.08 12.88
CA ILE A 232 16.58 30.10 13.42
C ILE A 232 16.36 28.70 12.82
N GLU A 233 15.12 28.23 12.71
CA GLU A 233 14.80 26.94 12.09
C GLU A 233 15.19 26.89 10.60
N GLU A 234 15.02 27.98 9.85
CA GLU A 234 15.44 28.10 8.45
C GLU A 234 16.97 28.18 8.28
N ASP A 235 17.68 28.88 9.18
CA ASP A 235 19.15 28.91 9.22
C ASP A 235 19.75 27.56 9.62
N GLU A 236 19.16 26.86 10.61
CA GLU A 236 19.56 25.50 11.02
C GLU A 236 19.34 24.48 9.89
N ASP A 237 18.17 24.49 9.23
CA ASP A 237 17.91 23.63 8.06
C ASP A 237 18.88 23.93 6.91
N GLN A 238 19.22 25.21 6.68
CA GLN A 238 20.20 25.59 5.67
C GLN A 238 21.62 25.16 6.05
N GLU A 239 22.05 25.25 7.32
CA GLU A 239 23.34 24.71 7.75
C GLU A 239 23.37 23.17 7.60
N ILE A 240 22.30 22.47 7.96
CA ILE A 240 22.16 21.02 7.79
C ILE A 240 22.26 20.65 6.30
N GLN A 241 21.57 21.38 5.42
CA GLN A 241 21.63 21.22 3.96
C GLN A 241 23.05 21.44 3.43
N ASP A 242 23.76 22.45 3.95
CA ASP A 242 25.13 22.79 3.59
C ASP A 242 26.13 21.71 4.05
N ILE A 243 26.02 21.27 5.32
CA ILE A 243 26.82 20.19 5.93
C ILE A 243 26.59 18.89 5.16
N LYS A 244 25.34 18.54 4.87
CA LYS A 244 24.97 17.38 4.05
C LYS A 244 25.60 17.47 2.67
N THR A 245 25.48 18.61 1.98
CA THR A 245 26.09 18.82 0.66
C THR A 245 27.62 18.70 0.71
N LYS A 246 28.27 19.26 1.74
CA LYS A 246 29.72 19.14 1.98
C LYS A 246 30.14 17.68 2.21
N TYR A 247 29.37 16.89 2.97
CA TYR A 247 29.66 15.47 3.21
C TYR A 247 29.30 14.56 2.03
N GLU A 248 28.21 14.82 1.30
CA GLU A 248 27.87 14.11 0.05
C GLU A 248 28.89 14.38 -1.06
N LYS A 249 29.50 15.58 -1.08
CA LYS A 249 30.65 15.85 -1.95
C LYS A 249 31.87 15.04 -1.49
N LYS A 250 32.32 15.17 -0.23
CA LYS A 250 33.43 14.36 0.32
C LYS A 250 33.24 12.86 0.07
N LEU A 251 32.03 12.33 0.24
CA LEU A 251 31.71 10.92 0.00
C LEU A 251 31.73 10.54 -1.49
N ARG A 252 31.45 11.46 -2.42
CA ARG A 252 31.66 11.25 -3.86
C ARG A 252 33.14 11.29 -4.20
N ASP A 253 33.86 12.30 -3.72
CA ASP A 253 35.30 12.47 -3.95
C ASP A 253 36.09 11.25 -3.41
N GLU A 254 35.75 10.74 -2.21
CA GLU A 254 36.30 9.49 -1.65
C GLU A 254 35.86 8.24 -2.41
N LYS A 255 34.61 8.16 -2.89
CA LYS A 255 34.18 7.02 -3.73
C LYS A 255 34.93 7.00 -5.06
N GLU A 256 35.14 8.14 -5.70
CA GLU A 256 35.92 8.27 -6.94
C GLU A 256 37.39 7.92 -6.69
N SER A 257 38.00 8.46 -5.62
CA SER A 257 39.33 8.11 -5.14
C SER A 257 39.46 6.60 -4.92
N ASN A 258 38.52 5.98 -4.21
CA ASN A 258 38.51 4.54 -3.95
C ASN A 258 38.33 3.69 -5.23
N LEU A 259 37.53 4.15 -6.19
CA LEU A 259 37.29 3.48 -7.47
C LEU A 259 38.53 3.59 -8.37
N ARG A 260 39.18 4.76 -8.39
CA ARG A 260 40.46 4.99 -9.05
C ARG A 260 41.58 4.15 -8.43
N LEU A 261 41.72 4.16 -7.10
CA LEU A 261 42.68 3.31 -6.37
C LEU A 261 42.39 1.82 -6.58
N LYS A 262 41.13 1.40 -6.73
CA LYS A 262 40.78 0.02 -7.16
C LYS A 262 41.19 -0.26 -8.60
N GLY A 263 41.07 0.70 -9.51
CA GLY A 263 41.59 0.61 -10.88
C GLY A 263 43.12 0.46 -10.90
N GLU A 264 43.82 1.34 -10.18
CA GLU A 264 45.28 1.33 -10.03
C GLU A 264 45.77 0.04 -9.32
N THR A 265 45.04 -0.44 -8.30
CA THR A 265 45.26 -1.75 -7.64
C THR A 265 44.99 -2.92 -8.59
N GLY A 266 43.97 -2.83 -9.44
CA GLY A 266 43.69 -3.85 -10.46
C GLY A 266 44.78 -3.91 -11.53
N ILE A 267 45.33 -2.77 -11.92
CA ILE A 267 46.45 -2.65 -12.86
C ILE A 267 47.74 -3.16 -12.21
N THR A 268 48.07 -2.77 -10.98
CA THR A 268 49.26 -3.28 -10.28
C THR A 268 49.14 -4.77 -9.95
N ARG A 269 47.95 -5.27 -9.61
CA ARG A 269 47.71 -6.72 -9.45
C ARG A 269 47.90 -7.48 -10.76
N LYS A 270 47.44 -6.95 -11.90
CA LYS A 270 47.72 -7.53 -13.23
C LYS A 270 49.22 -7.51 -13.55
N LYS A 271 49.93 -6.40 -13.29
CA LYS A 271 51.40 -6.31 -13.44
C LYS A 271 52.14 -7.27 -12.52
N PHE A 272 51.68 -7.44 -11.29
CA PHE A 272 52.25 -8.40 -10.36
C PHE A 272 52.03 -9.85 -10.83
N SER A 273 50.84 -10.17 -11.33
CA SER A 273 50.57 -11.49 -11.92
C SER A 273 51.32 -11.75 -13.23
N SER A 274 51.61 -10.73 -14.06
CA SER A 274 52.46 -10.92 -15.25
C SER A 274 53.93 -11.07 -14.86
N LEU A 275 54.45 -10.23 -13.95
CA LEU A 275 55.81 -10.37 -13.42
C LEU A 275 56.01 -11.70 -12.70
N GLN A 276 55.00 -12.21 -11.98
CA GLN A 276 55.09 -13.51 -11.34
C GLN A 276 55.07 -14.66 -12.36
N LYS A 277 54.29 -14.55 -13.45
CA LYS A 277 54.41 -15.50 -14.57
C LYS A 277 55.78 -15.44 -15.25
N GLU A 278 56.31 -14.25 -15.49
CA GLU A 278 57.68 -14.08 -16.01
C GLU A 278 58.70 -14.70 -15.05
N ILE A 279 58.54 -14.58 -13.73
CA ILE A 279 59.40 -15.24 -12.73
C ILE A 279 59.24 -16.77 -12.78
N GLU A 280 58.03 -17.30 -12.92
CA GLU A 280 57.75 -18.74 -13.04
C GLU A 280 58.35 -19.30 -14.35
N GLU A 281 58.16 -18.62 -15.48
CA GLU A 281 58.79 -18.93 -16.78
C GLU A 281 60.32 -18.90 -16.69
N ARG A 282 60.91 -17.84 -16.09
CA ARG A 282 62.36 -17.76 -15.84
C ARG A 282 62.88 -18.81 -14.87
N THR A 283 62.05 -19.29 -13.94
CA THR A 283 62.43 -20.38 -13.03
C THR A 283 62.46 -21.71 -13.80
N ASN A 284 61.51 -21.94 -14.70
CA ASN A 284 61.51 -23.09 -15.62
C ASN A 284 62.69 -23.04 -16.62
N ASP A 285 63.04 -21.86 -17.15
CA ASP A 285 64.27 -21.66 -17.94
C ASP A 285 65.52 -22.07 -17.12
N ILE A 286 65.60 -21.65 -15.86
CA ILE A 286 66.72 -21.97 -14.96
C ILE A 286 66.76 -23.47 -14.63
N GLU A 287 65.62 -24.13 -14.43
CA GLU A 287 65.58 -25.57 -14.16
C GLU A 287 65.92 -26.43 -15.38
N THR A 288 65.46 -26.06 -16.57
CA THR A 288 65.83 -26.74 -17.83
C THR A 288 67.33 -26.57 -18.12
N LEU A 289 67.87 -25.36 -18.02
CA LEU A 289 69.31 -25.10 -18.17
C LEU A 289 70.16 -25.81 -17.11
N ARG A 290 69.67 -25.97 -15.87
CA ARG A 290 70.32 -26.81 -14.84
C ARG A 290 70.29 -28.29 -15.20
N GLY A 291 69.19 -28.79 -15.78
CA GLY A 291 69.10 -30.16 -16.30
C GLY A 291 70.13 -30.40 -17.41
N GLU A 292 70.24 -29.48 -18.36
CA GLU A 292 71.28 -29.51 -19.41
C GLU A 292 72.69 -29.42 -18.84
N GLN A 293 72.95 -28.56 -17.85
CA GLN A 293 74.23 -28.46 -17.15
C GLN A 293 74.62 -29.79 -16.49
N VAL A 294 73.69 -30.47 -15.83
CA VAL A 294 73.92 -31.78 -15.20
C VAL A 294 74.20 -32.86 -16.26
N ASN A 295 73.45 -32.87 -17.36
CA ASN A 295 73.69 -33.80 -18.48
C ASN A 295 75.08 -33.59 -19.11
N LEU A 296 75.47 -32.33 -19.35
CA LEU A 296 76.79 -31.98 -19.89
C LEU A 296 77.92 -32.34 -18.90
N GLN A 297 77.74 -32.13 -17.59
CA GLN A 297 78.69 -32.63 -16.59
C GLN A 297 78.78 -34.16 -16.56
N GLY A 298 77.69 -34.88 -16.85
CA GLY A 298 77.70 -36.32 -17.04
C GLY A 298 78.57 -36.74 -18.22
N VAL A 299 78.38 -36.11 -19.39
CA VAL A 299 79.16 -36.35 -20.61
C VAL A 299 80.65 -36.04 -20.40
N ILE A 300 80.98 -34.93 -19.74
CA ILE A 300 82.36 -34.56 -19.40
C ILE A 300 83.00 -35.66 -18.53
N LYS A 301 82.33 -36.12 -17.47
CA LYS A 301 82.86 -37.18 -16.58
C LYS A 301 83.07 -38.53 -17.28
N SER A 302 82.25 -38.89 -18.26
CA SER A 302 82.54 -40.06 -19.12
C SER A 302 83.80 -39.85 -19.96
N LEU A 303 83.93 -38.71 -20.64
CA LEU A 303 85.09 -38.42 -21.50
C LEU A 303 86.39 -38.31 -20.68
N GLU A 304 86.35 -37.74 -19.47
CA GLU A 304 87.48 -37.73 -18.53
C GLU A 304 87.91 -39.15 -18.14
N LYS A 305 86.95 -40.05 -17.90
CA LYS A 305 87.21 -41.46 -17.57
C LYS A 305 87.82 -42.21 -18.76
N ASP A 306 87.33 -41.96 -19.98
CA ASP A 306 87.84 -42.58 -21.20
C ASP A 306 89.27 -42.09 -21.51
N ILE A 307 89.55 -40.79 -21.31
CA ILE A 307 90.91 -40.22 -21.37
C ILE A 307 91.84 -40.87 -20.32
N GLN A 308 91.35 -41.16 -19.11
CA GLN A 308 92.12 -41.91 -18.08
C GLN A 308 92.26 -43.42 -18.39
N GLY A 309 91.42 -43.98 -19.26
CA GLY A 309 91.60 -45.31 -19.84
C GLY A 309 92.73 -45.30 -20.86
N LEU A 310 92.60 -44.47 -21.90
CA LEU A 310 93.57 -44.33 -22.99
C LEU A 310 94.97 -43.96 -22.49
N LYS A 311 95.10 -43.11 -21.46
CA LYS A 311 96.41 -42.79 -20.85
C LYS A 311 97.11 -44.00 -20.21
N ARG A 312 96.37 -44.93 -19.61
CA ARG A 312 96.95 -46.19 -19.10
C ARG A 312 97.34 -47.12 -20.23
N GLU A 313 96.49 -47.26 -21.24
CA GLU A 313 96.78 -48.09 -22.42
C GLU A 313 98.03 -47.60 -23.19
N ILE A 314 98.29 -46.29 -23.20
CA ILE A 314 99.55 -45.72 -23.70
C ILE A 314 100.73 -46.09 -22.78
N GLN A 315 100.62 -45.87 -21.47
CA GLN A 315 101.69 -46.19 -20.52
C GLN A 315 102.07 -47.69 -20.55
N GLU A 316 101.09 -48.59 -20.57
CA GLU A 316 101.29 -50.04 -20.67
C GLU A 316 102.00 -50.44 -21.98
N ARG A 317 101.76 -49.70 -23.08
CA ARG A 317 102.51 -49.86 -24.34
C ARG A 317 103.92 -49.29 -24.26
N ASP A 318 104.13 -48.13 -23.65
CA ASP A 318 105.46 -47.53 -23.49
C ASP A 318 106.38 -48.41 -22.62
N GLU A 319 105.85 -48.97 -21.52
CA GLU A 319 106.54 -49.96 -20.69
C GLU A 319 106.87 -51.24 -21.49
N THR A 320 105.91 -51.73 -22.29
CA THR A 320 106.14 -52.87 -23.20
C THR A 320 107.23 -52.57 -24.24
N ILE A 321 107.27 -51.35 -24.79
CA ILE A 321 108.28 -50.92 -25.77
C ILE A 321 109.67 -50.91 -25.13
N GLN A 322 109.83 -50.33 -23.94
CA GLN A 322 111.11 -50.31 -23.22
C GLN A 322 111.66 -51.72 -22.95
N GLU A 323 110.80 -52.71 -22.63
CA GLU A 323 111.23 -54.11 -22.53
C GLU A 323 111.75 -54.67 -23.86
N LYS A 324 111.09 -54.35 -24.99
CA LYS A 324 111.55 -54.82 -26.32
C LYS A 324 112.88 -54.16 -26.69
N GLU A 325 113.04 -52.86 -26.49
CA GLU A 325 114.27 -52.12 -26.78
C GLU A 325 115.46 -52.66 -25.99
N LYS A 326 115.28 -52.89 -24.68
CA LYS A 326 116.29 -53.51 -23.81
C LYS A 326 116.69 -54.90 -24.31
N ARG A 327 115.73 -55.72 -24.73
CA ARG A 327 115.99 -57.05 -25.29
C ARG A 327 116.64 -57.02 -26.68
N ILE A 328 116.38 -55.99 -27.49
CA ILE A 328 117.07 -55.74 -28.76
C ILE A 328 118.54 -55.40 -28.51
N TYR A 329 118.84 -54.59 -27.49
CA TYR A 329 120.22 -54.24 -27.11
C TYR A 329 121.05 -55.49 -26.76
N ASP A 330 120.52 -56.37 -25.90
CA ASP A 330 121.20 -57.62 -25.52
C ASP A 330 121.41 -58.58 -26.71
N LEU A 331 120.43 -58.69 -27.62
CA LEU A 331 120.56 -59.48 -28.84
C LEU A 331 121.61 -58.90 -29.80
N LYS A 332 121.67 -57.56 -29.93
CA LYS A 332 122.65 -56.87 -30.78
C LYS A 332 124.09 -57.14 -30.31
N LYS A 333 124.31 -57.21 -29.00
CA LYS A 333 125.60 -57.60 -28.40
C LYS A 333 126.00 -59.05 -28.73
N LYS A 334 125.07 -60.00 -28.59
CA LYS A 334 125.31 -61.42 -28.98
C LYS A 334 125.57 -61.59 -30.49
N ASN A 335 124.95 -60.77 -31.34
CA ASN A 335 125.13 -60.90 -32.79
C ASN A 335 126.59 -60.58 -33.23
N GLN A 336 127.26 -59.62 -32.57
CA GLN A 336 128.67 -59.30 -32.81
C GLN A 336 129.65 -60.43 -32.44
N GLU A 337 129.23 -61.36 -31.58
CA GLU A 337 129.99 -62.57 -31.27
C GLU A 337 129.82 -63.62 -32.37
N LEU A 338 128.60 -63.75 -32.92
CA LEU A 338 128.26 -64.69 -34.01
C LEU A 338 128.90 -64.32 -35.36
N GLU A 339 129.10 -63.03 -35.66
CA GLU A 339 129.81 -62.59 -36.88
C GLU A 339 131.25 -63.13 -36.96
N LYS A 340 131.91 -63.37 -35.81
CA LYS A 340 133.25 -63.97 -35.76
C LYS A 340 133.25 -65.46 -36.10
N PHE A 341 132.18 -66.19 -35.76
CA PHE A 341 132.00 -67.59 -36.15
C PHE A 341 131.60 -67.76 -37.62
N LYS A 342 130.82 -66.80 -38.16
CA LYS A 342 130.37 -66.81 -39.57
C LYS A 342 131.53 -66.98 -40.56
N PHE A 343 132.63 -66.25 -40.37
CA PHE A 343 133.80 -66.29 -41.26
C PHE A 343 134.44 -67.69 -41.39
N VAL A 344 134.39 -68.49 -40.33
CA VAL A 344 134.91 -69.88 -40.33
C VAL A 344 133.95 -70.83 -41.04
N LEU A 345 132.63 -70.59 -40.91
CA LEU A 345 131.60 -71.41 -41.52
C LEU A 345 131.44 -71.16 -43.03
N ASP A 346 131.58 -69.92 -43.49
CA ASP A 346 131.49 -69.57 -44.93
C ASP A 346 132.56 -70.29 -45.79
N TYR A 347 133.73 -70.62 -45.22
CA TYR A 347 134.72 -71.46 -45.89
C TYR A 347 134.21 -72.91 -46.06
N LYS A 348 133.62 -73.50 -45.01
CA LYS A 348 133.10 -74.88 -45.04
C LYS A 348 131.84 -75.03 -45.91
N ILE A 349 131.05 -73.97 -46.04
CA ILE A 349 129.86 -73.93 -46.91
C ILE A 349 130.24 -74.02 -48.39
N LYS A 350 131.36 -73.42 -48.82
CA LYS A 350 131.84 -73.54 -50.22
C LYS A 350 132.23 -74.96 -50.60
N GLU A 351 132.85 -75.71 -49.67
CA GLU A 351 133.19 -77.13 -49.85
C GLU A 351 131.93 -77.98 -50.09
N LEU A 352 130.90 -77.79 -49.25
CA LEU A 352 129.69 -78.60 -49.26
C LEU A 352 128.78 -78.31 -50.46
N LYS A 353 128.69 -77.06 -50.94
CA LYS A 353 127.89 -76.74 -52.13
C LYS A 353 128.32 -77.54 -53.38
N LYS A 354 129.62 -77.79 -53.52
CA LYS A 354 130.20 -78.58 -54.63
C LYS A 354 129.81 -80.07 -54.59
N GLN A 355 129.17 -80.54 -53.51
CA GLN A 355 128.65 -81.90 -53.37
C GLN A 355 127.11 -81.98 -53.47
N ILE A 356 126.42 -80.84 -53.44
CA ILE A 356 124.94 -80.75 -53.49
C ILE A 356 124.45 -80.63 -54.94
N GLU A 357 125.18 -79.90 -55.78
CA GLU A 357 124.88 -79.66 -57.20
C GLU A 357 124.49 -80.94 -58.01
N PRO A 358 125.20 -82.09 -57.92
CA PRO A 358 124.78 -83.32 -58.61
C PRO A 358 123.52 -83.99 -58.03
N ARG A 359 123.15 -83.71 -56.77
CA ARG A 359 121.91 -84.23 -56.16
C ARG A 359 120.70 -83.37 -56.53
N GLU A 360 120.89 -82.06 -56.73
CA GLU A 360 119.83 -81.18 -57.21
C GLU A 360 119.44 -81.49 -58.66
N THR A 361 120.37 -81.92 -59.51
CA THR A 361 120.06 -82.42 -60.86
C THR A 361 119.34 -83.77 -60.85
N GLU A 362 119.73 -84.73 -60.01
CA GLU A 362 118.96 -85.99 -59.84
C GLU A 362 117.51 -85.72 -59.39
N ILE A 363 117.31 -84.81 -58.43
CA ILE A 363 115.97 -84.40 -57.96
C ILE A 363 115.17 -83.70 -59.07
N LYS A 364 115.83 -82.97 -59.98
CA LYS A 364 115.17 -82.34 -61.12
C LYS A 364 114.70 -83.38 -62.15
N VAL A 365 115.53 -84.37 -62.47
CA VAL A 365 115.14 -85.49 -63.35
C VAL A 365 113.97 -86.29 -62.76
N MET A 366 114.01 -86.60 -61.46
CA MET A 366 112.90 -87.30 -60.79
C MET A 366 111.59 -86.48 -60.80
N LYS A 367 111.65 -85.14 -60.73
CA LYS A 367 110.46 -84.28 -60.89
C LYS A 367 109.91 -84.29 -62.31
N GLU A 368 110.78 -84.27 -63.32
CA GLU A 368 110.38 -84.33 -64.72
C GLU A 368 109.73 -85.68 -65.05
N GLN A 369 110.27 -86.78 -64.52
CA GLN A 369 109.63 -88.12 -64.61
C GLN A 369 108.26 -88.19 -63.90
N ILE A 370 108.08 -87.53 -62.75
CA ILE A 370 106.78 -87.47 -62.08
C ILE A 370 105.76 -86.71 -62.96
N GLN A 371 106.16 -85.60 -63.59
CA GLN A 371 105.27 -84.85 -64.47
C GLN A 371 104.91 -85.58 -65.77
N GLU A 372 105.84 -86.35 -66.36
CA GLU A 372 105.49 -87.27 -67.45
C GLU A 372 104.51 -88.36 -66.99
N MET A 373 104.74 -88.97 -65.82
CA MET A 373 103.86 -90.01 -65.27
C MET A 373 102.47 -89.48 -64.88
N GLU A 374 102.35 -88.24 -64.39
CA GLU A 374 101.09 -87.55 -64.16
C GLU A 374 100.35 -87.26 -65.48
N ALA A 375 101.07 -86.83 -66.52
CA ALA A 375 100.50 -86.62 -67.86
C ALA A 375 100.05 -87.94 -68.51
N GLU A 376 100.80 -89.04 -68.33
CA GLU A 376 100.38 -90.37 -68.74
C GLU A 376 99.16 -90.85 -67.96
N LEU A 377 99.10 -90.66 -66.63
CA LEU A 377 97.92 -90.99 -65.82
C LEU A 377 96.67 -90.27 -66.29
N GLU A 378 96.75 -88.96 -66.59
CA GLU A 378 95.60 -88.21 -67.11
C GLU A 378 95.20 -88.67 -68.53
N ARG A 379 96.18 -89.10 -69.35
CA ARG A 379 95.95 -89.69 -70.67
C ARG A 379 95.29 -91.08 -70.57
N PHE A 380 95.70 -91.91 -69.62
CA PHE A 380 95.05 -93.18 -69.28
C PHE A 380 93.64 -92.98 -68.71
N HIS A 381 93.39 -91.91 -67.92
CA HIS A 381 92.04 -91.59 -67.45
C HIS A 381 91.12 -91.20 -68.61
N LYS A 382 91.61 -90.37 -69.55
CA LYS A 382 90.88 -90.02 -70.78
C LYS A 382 90.65 -91.25 -71.68
N GLN A 383 91.61 -92.17 -71.77
CA GLN A 383 91.43 -93.45 -72.47
C GLN A 383 90.44 -94.37 -71.75
N ASN A 384 90.45 -94.49 -70.43
CA ASN A 384 89.48 -95.29 -69.69
C ASN A 384 88.06 -94.76 -69.86
N MET A 385 87.84 -93.43 -69.78
CA MET A 385 86.51 -92.86 -70.00
C MET A 385 86.05 -93.06 -71.46
N GLN A 386 86.96 -93.01 -72.44
CA GLN A 386 86.65 -93.38 -73.83
C GLN A 386 86.40 -94.89 -73.99
N LEU A 387 87.07 -95.75 -73.23
CA LEU A 387 86.84 -97.19 -73.23
C LEU A 387 85.51 -97.56 -72.56
N GLU A 388 85.10 -96.87 -71.50
CA GLU A 388 83.76 -97.00 -70.90
C GLU A 388 82.66 -96.55 -71.87
N LEU A 389 82.85 -95.43 -72.57
CA LEU A 389 81.96 -95.01 -73.66
C LEU A 389 81.91 -96.07 -74.78
N ASN A 390 83.06 -96.57 -75.23
CA ASN A 390 83.13 -97.64 -76.23
C ASN A 390 82.48 -98.95 -75.73
N ILE A 391 82.59 -99.28 -74.44
CA ILE A 391 81.94 -100.44 -73.82
C ILE A 391 80.42 -100.22 -73.81
N THR A 392 79.91 -99.04 -73.47
CA THR A 392 78.47 -98.77 -73.53
C THR A 392 77.93 -98.77 -74.96
N GLU A 393 78.67 -98.23 -75.94
CA GLU A 393 78.35 -98.41 -77.36
C GLU A 393 78.35 -99.87 -77.79
N LEU A 394 79.36 -100.65 -77.39
CA LEU A 394 79.46 -102.07 -77.72
C LEU A 394 78.37 -102.89 -77.04
N TRP A 395 77.91 -102.53 -75.84
CA TRP A 395 76.73 -103.12 -75.20
C TRP A 395 75.44 -102.75 -75.94
N GLN A 396 75.30 -101.53 -76.45
CA GLN A 396 74.15 -101.13 -77.28
C GLN A 396 74.17 -101.84 -78.64
N LYS A 397 75.33 -101.93 -79.30
CA LYS A 397 75.55 -102.68 -80.55
C LYS A 397 75.34 -104.17 -80.35
N LEU A 398 75.77 -104.75 -79.22
CA LEU A 398 75.52 -106.14 -78.85
C LEU A 398 74.02 -106.38 -78.62
N ARG A 399 73.31 -105.47 -77.93
CA ARG A 399 71.84 -105.55 -77.80
C ARG A 399 71.15 -105.48 -79.16
N ALA A 400 71.55 -104.55 -80.03
CA ALA A 400 70.98 -104.41 -81.37
C ALA A 400 71.22 -105.67 -82.20
N THR A 401 72.46 -106.14 -82.30
CA THR A 401 72.82 -107.33 -83.08
C THR A 401 72.27 -108.64 -82.49
N ASP A 402 72.11 -108.76 -81.17
CA ASP A 402 71.42 -109.90 -80.54
C ASP A 402 69.89 -109.84 -80.73
N GLN A 403 69.32 -108.63 -80.87
CA GLN A 403 67.92 -108.45 -81.23
C GLN A 403 67.67 -108.68 -82.73
N GLU A 404 68.63 -108.34 -83.60
CA GLU A 404 68.65 -108.70 -85.02
C GLU A 404 68.92 -110.20 -85.23
N MET A 405 69.83 -110.81 -84.50
CA MET A 405 70.07 -112.26 -84.53
C MET A 405 68.82 -113.04 -84.11
N ARG A 406 68.02 -112.52 -83.16
CA ARG A 406 66.68 -113.09 -82.87
C ARG A 406 65.69 -112.91 -84.02
N LYS A 407 65.69 -111.77 -84.72
CA LYS A 407 64.86 -111.56 -85.92
C LYS A 407 65.28 -112.48 -87.08
N GLU A 408 66.57 -112.61 -87.37
CA GLU A 408 67.07 -113.49 -88.43
C GLU A 408 66.91 -114.96 -88.09
N ARG A 409 67.14 -115.40 -86.84
CA ARG A 409 66.80 -116.78 -86.41
C ARG A 409 65.30 -117.07 -86.47
N GLN A 410 64.45 -116.05 -86.35
CA GLN A 410 63.01 -116.23 -86.54
C GLN A 410 62.66 -116.32 -88.03
N LYS A 411 63.17 -115.41 -88.87
CA LYS A 411 63.07 -115.52 -90.35
C LYS A 411 63.61 -116.84 -90.88
N GLU A 412 64.73 -117.35 -90.36
CA GLU A 412 65.34 -118.64 -90.70
C GLU A 412 64.37 -119.79 -90.41
N ARG A 413 63.71 -119.80 -89.24
CA ARG A 413 62.67 -120.79 -88.90
C ARG A 413 61.44 -120.66 -89.79
N ASP A 414 61.02 -119.43 -90.08
CA ASP A 414 59.84 -119.17 -90.91
C ASP A 414 60.10 -119.55 -92.39
N LEU A 415 61.33 -119.34 -92.88
CA LEU A 415 61.81 -119.80 -94.18
C LEU A 415 62.04 -121.32 -94.21
N GLU A 416 62.59 -121.93 -93.16
CA GLU A 416 62.65 -123.39 -93.03
C GLU A 416 61.24 -123.99 -93.08
N ALA A 417 60.27 -123.39 -92.39
CA ALA A 417 58.87 -123.82 -92.41
C ALA A 417 58.25 -123.64 -93.82
N LEU A 418 58.58 -122.54 -94.51
CA LEU A 418 58.19 -122.30 -95.90
C LEU A 418 58.76 -123.35 -96.85
N VAL A 419 60.06 -123.65 -96.75
CA VAL A 419 60.79 -124.63 -97.57
C VAL A 419 60.35 -126.06 -97.24
N LYS A 420 60.11 -126.40 -95.96
CA LYS A 420 59.55 -127.70 -95.55
C LYS A 420 58.15 -127.89 -96.13
N ARG A 421 57.27 -126.88 -96.04
CA ARG A 421 55.93 -126.90 -96.68
C ARG A 421 56.03 -127.05 -98.20
N PHE A 422 56.87 -126.25 -98.87
CA PHE A 422 57.09 -126.35 -100.31
C PHE A 422 57.62 -127.73 -100.73
N LYS A 423 58.56 -128.31 -99.96
CA LYS A 423 59.13 -129.63 -100.22
C LYS A 423 58.11 -130.76 -100.00
N THR A 424 57.22 -130.64 -99.02
CA THR A 424 56.07 -131.56 -98.85
C THR A 424 55.08 -131.43 -99.99
N ASP A 425 54.65 -130.22 -100.34
CA ASP A 425 53.75 -129.96 -101.47
C ASP A 425 54.35 -130.48 -102.80
N LEU A 426 55.66 -130.31 -103.01
CA LEU A 426 56.38 -130.84 -104.18
C LEU A 426 56.49 -132.37 -104.16
N HIS A 427 56.76 -133.00 -103.02
CA HIS A 427 56.81 -134.46 -102.91
C HIS A 427 55.43 -135.09 -103.16
N ASN A 428 54.36 -134.43 -102.72
CA ASN A 428 52.99 -134.78 -103.07
C ASN A 428 52.71 -134.66 -104.58
N CYS A 429 53.42 -133.78 -105.31
CA CYS A 429 53.35 -133.72 -106.78
C CYS A 429 54.09 -134.87 -107.45
N VAL A 430 55.24 -135.32 -106.90
CA VAL A 430 56.05 -136.43 -107.44
C VAL A 430 55.28 -137.76 -107.45
N ALA A 431 54.26 -137.93 -106.59
CA ALA A 431 53.36 -139.09 -106.65
C ALA A 431 52.67 -139.28 -108.02
N TYR A 432 52.47 -138.20 -108.78
CA TYR A 432 51.81 -138.21 -110.10
C TYR A 432 52.80 -138.27 -111.27
N ILE A 433 54.06 -138.67 -111.05
CA ILE A 433 55.11 -138.59 -112.09
C ILE A 433 54.89 -139.52 -113.31
N GLN A 434 54.00 -140.51 -113.19
CA GLN A 434 53.56 -141.37 -114.30
C GLN A 434 52.32 -140.82 -115.06
N GLU A 435 51.76 -139.68 -114.63
CA GLU A 435 50.57 -139.04 -115.20
C GLU A 435 50.87 -137.61 -115.69
N PRO A 436 51.39 -137.42 -116.92
CA PRO A 436 52.04 -136.17 -117.34
C PRO A 436 51.14 -134.92 -117.30
N HIS A 437 49.83 -135.07 -117.58
CA HIS A 437 48.89 -133.96 -117.59
C HIS A 437 48.56 -133.46 -116.17
N LEU A 438 48.37 -134.38 -115.21
CA LEU A 438 47.99 -134.04 -113.84
C LEU A 438 49.17 -133.40 -113.09
N LEU A 439 50.39 -133.91 -113.32
CA LEU A 439 51.64 -133.33 -112.81
C LEU A 439 51.80 -131.85 -113.23
N LYS A 440 51.51 -131.52 -114.50
CA LYS A 440 51.63 -130.15 -115.05
C LYS A 440 50.66 -129.15 -114.41
N GLU A 441 49.50 -129.59 -113.96
CA GLU A 441 48.55 -128.76 -113.20
C GLU A 441 49.09 -128.47 -111.79
N LYS A 442 49.51 -129.52 -111.07
CA LYS A 442 49.98 -129.40 -109.67
C LYS A 442 51.23 -128.54 -109.52
N ILE A 443 52.18 -128.63 -110.46
CA ILE A 443 53.38 -127.77 -110.48
C ILE A 443 53.01 -126.29 -110.72
N ARG A 444 51.97 -125.98 -111.51
CA ARG A 444 51.57 -124.59 -111.81
C ARG A 444 51.03 -123.86 -110.58
N GLY A 445 50.15 -124.51 -109.81
CA GLY A 445 49.62 -123.96 -108.55
C GLY A 445 50.69 -123.76 -107.46
N LEU A 446 51.82 -124.47 -107.55
CA LEU A 446 52.99 -124.25 -106.71
C LEU A 446 53.78 -122.98 -107.05
N PHE A 447 53.68 -122.46 -108.28
CA PHE A 447 54.38 -121.24 -108.69
C PHE A 447 53.68 -119.97 -108.18
N GLU A 448 52.38 -119.84 -108.45
CA GLU A 448 51.57 -118.67 -108.08
C GLU A 448 51.57 -118.41 -106.56
N LYS A 449 51.50 -119.49 -105.78
CA LYS A 449 51.37 -119.48 -104.31
C LYS A 449 52.58 -118.88 -103.56
N TYR A 450 53.77 -118.85 -104.17
CA TYR A 450 55.03 -118.55 -103.47
C TYR A 450 55.85 -117.36 -104.02
N VAL A 451 55.43 -116.71 -105.12
CA VAL A 451 56.30 -115.74 -105.83
C VAL A 451 55.81 -114.27 -105.83
N GLN A 452 54.51 -113.98 -105.84
CA GLN A 452 53.99 -112.66 -106.27
C GLN A 452 53.65 -111.62 -105.18
N ARG A 453 54.13 -111.72 -103.93
CA ARG A 453 53.53 -111.01 -102.77
C ARG A 453 54.43 -110.08 -101.92
N ALA A 454 55.52 -109.53 -102.47
CA ALA A 454 56.62 -108.98 -101.65
C ALA A 454 56.65 -107.45 -101.36
N ASP A 455 56.43 -106.55 -102.32
CA ASP A 455 57.03 -105.19 -102.24
C ASP A 455 56.05 -103.98 -102.25
N MET A 456 55.92 -103.20 -101.16
CA MET A 456 55.39 -101.80 -101.09
C MET A 456 55.68 -101.08 -99.72
N VAL A 457 55.67 -99.71 -99.71
CA VAL A 457 55.44 -98.71 -98.59
C VAL A 457 56.58 -97.67 -98.31
N GLU A 458 56.21 -96.41 -97.96
CA GLU A 458 57.03 -95.16 -98.04
C GLU A 458 57.12 -94.25 -96.76
N VAL A 459 56.94 -92.90 -96.88
CA VAL A 459 57.67 -91.82 -96.11
C VAL A 459 56.80 -90.55 -95.76
N ALA A 460 57.31 -89.65 -94.89
CA ALA A 460 56.94 -88.22 -94.62
C ALA A 460 55.74 -87.89 -93.66
N GLY A 461 55.58 -86.68 -93.07
CA GLY A 461 56.46 -85.49 -92.91
C GLY A 461 55.70 -84.16 -92.55
N LEU A 462 56.21 -83.30 -91.64
CA LEU A 462 55.54 -82.06 -91.13
C LEU A 462 56.49 -81.12 -90.33
N ASN A 463 56.51 -79.77 -90.53
CA ASN A 463 57.04 -78.80 -89.51
C ASN A 463 56.91 -77.25 -89.75
N THR A 464 56.39 -76.71 -90.86
CA THR A 464 56.72 -75.33 -91.29
C THR A 464 56.02 -74.18 -90.55
N ASP A 465 54.78 -74.35 -90.09
CA ASP A 465 53.91 -73.20 -89.73
C ASP A 465 54.25 -72.54 -88.37
N LEU A 466 54.87 -73.29 -87.47
CA LEU A 466 55.15 -72.88 -86.08
C LEU A 466 56.00 -71.60 -85.97
N GLN A 467 56.79 -71.30 -87.01
CA GLN A 467 57.85 -70.29 -86.95
C GLN A 467 57.36 -68.85 -87.17
N GLN A 468 56.19 -68.65 -87.80
CA GLN A 468 55.65 -67.30 -88.04
C GLN A 468 54.89 -66.71 -86.84
N GLU A 469 54.31 -67.56 -85.99
CA GLU A 469 53.45 -67.13 -84.89
C GLU A 469 54.25 -66.45 -83.76
N TYR A 470 55.44 -66.99 -83.45
CA TYR A 470 56.38 -66.44 -82.45
C TYR A 470 56.74 -64.96 -82.67
N ALA A 471 56.83 -64.51 -83.92
CA ALA A 471 57.24 -63.14 -84.24
C ALA A 471 56.22 -62.10 -83.74
N ARG A 472 54.91 -62.38 -83.89
CA ARG A 472 53.83 -61.45 -83.51
C ARG A 472 53.67 -61.32 -82.01
N GLN A 473 53.88 -62.40 -81.26
CA GLN A 473 53.74 -62.41 -79.80
C GLN A 473 54.75 -61.48 -79.11
N ARG A 474 55.99 -61.43 -79.62
CA ARG A 474 57.06 -60.57 -79.08
C ARG A 474 56.72 -59.08 -79.14
N GLU A 475 56.21 -58.60 -80.26
CA GLU A 475 55.94 -57.17 -80.48
C GLU A 475 54.78 -56.63 -79.59
N HIS A 476 53.90 -57.52 -79.13
CA HIS A 476 52.86 -57.18 -78.15
C HIS A 476 53.43 -57.07 -76.73
N LEU A 477 54.32 -57.99 -76.34
CA LEU A 477 54.97 -57.99 -75.03
C LEU A 477 55.83 -56.74 -74.79
N GLU A 478 56.58 -56.28 -75.79
CA GLU A 478 57.43 -55.08 -75.67
C GLU A 478 56.60 -53.81 -75.38
N ARG A 479 55.40 -53.66 -75.97
CA ARG A 479 54.47 -52.55 -75.67
C ARG A 479 53.86 -52.63 -74.27
N ASN A 480 53.48 -53.84 -73.82
CA ASN A 480 52.92 -54.05 -72.49
C ASN A 480 53.96 -53.79 -71.38
N LEU A 481 55.24 -54.10 -71.63
CA LEU A 481 56.34 -53.84 -70.69
C LEU A 481 56.56 -52.33 -70.49
N ALA A 482 56.45 -51.52 -71.55
CA ALA A 482 56.56 -50.06 -71.46
C ALA A 482 55.43 -49.42 -70.63
N THR A 483 54.19 -49.88 -70.78
CA THR A 483 53.05 -49.40 -69.97
C THR A 483 53.12 -49.88 -68.52
N LEU A 484 53.58 -51.11 -68.27
CA LEU A 484 53.86 -51.62 -66.92
C LEU A 484 54.92 -50.78 -66.19
N LYS A 485 56.06 -50.47 -66.82
CA LYS A 485 57.08 -49.57 -66.22
C LYS A 485 56.49 -48.23 -65.80
N LYS A 486 55.59 -47.65 -66.60
CA LYS A 486 54.96 -46.36 -66.29
C LYS A 486 53.93 -46.44 -65.17
N LYS A 487 53.31 -47.61 -64.92
CA LYS A 487 52.48 -47.86 -63.74
C LYS A 487 53.32 -48.01 -62.47
N VAL A 488 54.37 -48.84 -62.49
CA VAL A 488 55.21 -49.15 -61.32
C VAL A 488 55.84 -47.88 -60.71
N VAL A 489 56.28 -46.91 -61.53
CA VAL A 489 56.78 -45.62 -61.00
C VAL A 489 55.68 -44.86 -60.27
N LYS A 490 54.47 -44.79 -60.84
CA LYS A 490 53.34 -44.05 -60.27
C LYS A 490 52.77 -44.74 -59.02
N GLU A 491 52.77 -46.07 -58.98
CA GLU A 491 52.46 -46.84 -57.76
C GLU A 491 53.53 -46.64 -56.68
N GLY A 492 54.81 -46.55 -57.06
CA GLY A 492 55.89 -46.19 -56.12
C GLY A 492 55.74 -44.78 -55.52
N GLU A 493 55.28 -43.81 -56.30
CA GLU A 493 54.94 -42.46 -55.81
C GLU A 493 53.71 -42.49 -54.88
N LEU A 494 52.63 -43.18 -55.28
CA LEU A 494 51.41 -43.32 -54.47
C LEU A 494 51.69 -44.02 -53.14
N HIS A 495 52.39 -45.16 -53.16
CA HIS A 495 52.82 -45.86 -51.94
C HIS A 495 53.71 -44.99 -51.05
N ARG A 496 54.53 -44.09 -51.62
CA ARG A 496 55.31 -43.14 -50.82
C ARG A 496 54.43 -42.10 -50.15
N THR A 497 53.40 -41.59 -50.82
CA THR A 497 52.42 -40.67 -50.22
C THR A 497 51.52 -41.35 -49.19
N ASP A 498 51.06 -42.57 -49.46
CA ASP A 498 50.27 -43.38 -48.52
C ASP A 498 51.09 -43.77 -47.29
N TYR A 499 52.35 -44.16 -47.45
CA TYR A 499 53.25 -44.46 -46.33
C TYR A 499 53.45 -43.23 -45.42
N VAL A 500 53.64 -42.04 -46.00
CA VAL A 500 53.75 -40.80 -45.22
C VAL A 500 52.43 -40.49 -44.50
N ARG A 501 51.27 -40.64 -45.15
CA ARG A 501 49.96 -40.44 -44.51
C ARG A 501 49.75 -41.43 -43.37
N ILE A 502 49.95 -42.73 -43.61
CA ILE A 502 49.84 -43.79 -42.60
C ILE A 502 50.85 -43.57 -41.46
N MET A 503 52.04 -43.03 -41.71
CA MET A 503 52.97 -42.68 -40.63
C MET A 503 52.50 -41.49 -39.79
N GLN A 504 51.86 -40.48 -40.41
CA GLN A 504 51.25 -39.34 -39.69
C GLN A 504 50.00 -39.75 -38.90
N GLU A 505 49.15 -40.60 -39.48
CA GLU A 505 48.00 -41.24 -38.80
C GLU A 505 48.49 -42.07 -37.61
N ASN A 506 49.48 -42.95 -37.79
CA ASN A 506 50.08 -43.73 -36.70
C ASN A 506 50.72 -42.86 -35.61
N VAL A 507 51.43 -41.78 -35.97
CA VAL A 507 51.98 -40.83 -34.96
C VAL A 507 50.86 -40.14 -34.18
N SER A 508 49.72 -39.88 -34.81
CA SER A 508 48.55 -39.29 -34.14
C SER A 508 47.86 -40.29 -33.22
N LEU A 509 47.60 -41.51 -33.70
CA LEU A 509 47.08 -42.62 -32.89
C LEU A 509 48.01 -42.99 -31.73
N ILE A 510 49.33 -42.91 -31.90
CA ILE A 510 50.30 -43.13 -30.82
C ILE A 510 50.22 -42.02 -29.75
N LYS A 511 49.93 -40.77 -30.12
CA LYS A 511 49.66 -39.71 -29.14
C LYS A 511 48.36 -40.01 -28.38
N GLU A 512 47.27 -40.27 -29.10
CA GLU A 512 45.97 -40.59 -28.54
C GLU A 512 46.00 -41.82 -27.61
N ILE A 513 46.68 -42.90 -28.01
CA ILE A 513 46.94 -44.08 -27.15
C ILE A 513 47.75 -43.70 -25.90
N ASN A 514 48.66 -42.72 -25.98
CA ASN A 514 49.43 -42.26 -24.82
C ASN A 514 48.68 -41.21 -23.97
N GLU A 515 47.71 -40.47 -24.51
CA GLU A 515 46.66 -39.73 -23.78
C GLU A 515 45.80 -40.74 -23.00
N LEU A 516 45.17 -41.69 -23.69
CA LEU A 516 44.30 -42.73 -23.12
C LEU A 516 45.05 -43.60 -22.10
N ARG A 517 46.35 -43.88 -22.27
CA ARG A 517 47.16 -44.57 -21.24
C ARG A 517 47.41 -43.72 -19.99
N ARG A 518 47.50 -42.39 -20.10
CA ARG A 518 47.57 -41.48 -18.94
C ARG A 518 46.22 -41.44 -18.23
N GLU A 519 45.13 -41.31 -18.97
CA GLU A 519 43.76 -41.33 -18.41
C GLU A 519 43.41 -42.68 -17.78
N LEU A 520 43.78 -43.80 -18.41
CA LEU A 520 43.59 -45.14 -17.88
C LEU A 520 44.49 -45.41 -16.65
N LYS A 521 45.68 -44.81 -16.57
CA LYS A 521 46.49 -44.83 -15.34
C LYS A 521 45.85 -43.97 -14.23
N PHE A 522 45.32 -42.79 -14.57
CA PHE A 522 44.67 -41.88 -13.64
C PHE A 522 43.38 -42.48 -13.06
N THR A 523 42.50 -43.01 -13.91
CA THR A 523 41.28 -43.71 -13.51
C THR A 523 41.59 -45.02 -12.79
N ARG A 524 42.65 -45.78 -13.14
CA ARG A 524 43.10 -46.91 -12.30
C ARG A 524 43.64 -46.48 -10.94
N SER A 525 44.26 -45.30 -10.81
CA SER A 525 44.57 -44.75 -9.49
C SER A 525 43.29 -44.46 -8.73
N GLN A 526 42.35 -43.72 -9.32
CA GLN A 526 41.06 -43.43 -8.68
C GLN A 526 40.29 -44.69 -8.28
N VAL A 527 40.29 -45.75 -9.10
CA VAL A 527 39.70 -47.05 -8.74
C VAL A 527 40.48 -47.73 -7.62
N TYR A 528 41.81 -47.70 -7.61
CA TYR A 528 42.61 -48.22 -6.50
C TYR A 528 42.35 -47.44 -5.20
N ASP A 529 42.24 -46.11 -5.26
CA ASP A 529 41.98 -45.22 -4.13
C ASP A 529 40.55 -45.40 -3.59
N LEU A 530 39.56 -45.60 -4.49
CA LEU A 530 38.18 -45.96 -4.13
C LEU A 530 38.06 -47.39 -3.60
N GLU A 531 38.81 -48.35 -4.15
CA GLU A 531 38.90 -49.71 -3.60
C GLU A 531 39.56 -49.71 -2.22
N ALA A 532 40.59 -48.89 -1.99
CA ALA A 532 41.22 -48.72 -0.68
C ALA A 532 40.24 -48.12 0.34
N ALA A 533 39.42 -47.14 -0.07
CA ALA A 533 38.34 -46.59 0.74
C ALA A 533 37.24 -47.64 1.04
N LEU A 534 36.83 -48.45 0.06
CA LEU A 534 35.79 -49.47 0.22
C LEU A 534 36.25 -50.68 1.06
N LYS A 535 37.54 -51.04 1.00
CA LYS A 535 38.15 -52.17 1.75
C LYS A 535 38.19 -51.98 3.26
N LEU A 536 37.80 -50.82 3.79
CA LEU A 536 37.52 -50.62 5.22
C LEU A 536 36.23 -51.30 5.72
N SER A 537 35.41 -51.90 4.84
CA SER A 537 34.07 -52.39 5.20
C SER A 537 33.79 -53.90 4.99
N LYS A 538 34.76 -54.80 5.26
CA LYS A 538 34.47 -56.19 5.67
C LYS A 538 35.69 -56.93 6.28
N LYS A 539 35.49 -57.49 7.48
CA LYS A 539 36.18 -58.71 7.95
C LYS A 539 35.53 -59.91 7.20
N THR A 540 36.15 -61.09 7.01
CA THR A 540 37.00 -61.87 7.93
C THR A 540 37.93 -62.85 7.17
N GLN A 541 39.02 -63.24 7.86
CA GLN A 541 39.97 -64.36 7.68
C GLN A 541 39.42 -65.72 7.14
N PRO A 542 40.27 -66.75 6.86
CA PRO A 542 41.58 -66.77 6.17
C PRO A 542 41.84 -68.05 5.30
N GLN A 543 43.04 -68.15 4.66
CA GLN A 543 43.78 -69.41 4.32
C GLN A 543 43.09 -70.42 3.34
N GLU A 544 43.78 -71.35 2.65
CA GLU A 544 45.21 -71.73 2.65
C GLU A 544 45.73 -72.26 1.28
N VAL A 545 47.04 -72.08 1.01
CA VAL A 545 48.02 -73.00 0.37
C VAL A 545 47.55 -73.87 -0.84
N SER A 546 47.99 -73.57 -2.08
CA SER A 546 49.21 -74.11 -2.75
C SER A 546 48.84 -75.31 -3.70
N GLU A 547 49.66 -75.90 -4.59
CA GLU A 547 51.12 -75.86 -4.78
C GLU A 547 51.58 -76.30 -6.20
N THR A 548 52.35 -75.48 -6.93
CA THR A 548 53.41 -75.89 -7.91
C THR A 548 52.99 -76.72 -9.18
N VAL A 549 53.82 -77.05 -10.21
CA VAL A 549 55.22 -76.71 -10.62
C VAL A 549 55.39 -76.83 -12.16
N SER A 550 56.59 -76.49 -12.69
CA SER A 550 57.11 -76.73 -14.07
C SER A 550 56.63 -75.72 -15.13
N SER A 551 57.49 -74.94 -15.81
CA SER A 551 58.73 -75.22 -16.58
C SER A 551 58.45 -75.93 -17.92
N ARG A 552 59.14 -75.59 -19.04
CA ARG A 552 60.52 -75.05 -19.16
C ARG A 552 60.79 -74.25 -20.45
N ASP A 553 61.97 -73.62 -20.50
CA ASP A 553 62.74 -73.17 -21.67
C ASP A 553 62.37 -71.86 -22.42
N MET A 554 63.27 -71.45 -23.32
CA MET A 554 63.68 -70.08 -23.71
C MET A 554 63.86 -69.97 -25.25
N PRO A 555 64.31 -68.85 -25.84
CA PRO A 555 63.95 -67.43 -25.64
C PRO A 555 63.55 -66.73 -26.95
N THR A 556 62.64 -65.73 -26.94
CA THR A 556 62.52 -64.78 -28.08
C THR A 556 61.83 -63.46 -27.70
N ALA A 557 61.79 -62.51 -28.65
CA ALA A 557 61.37 -61.13 -28.46
C ALA A 557 59.85 -60.93 -28.25
N THR A 558 59.51 -59.79 -27.63
CA THR A 558 58.20 -59.10 -27.71
C THR A 558 56.94 -59.95 -27.48
N ALA A 559 56.50 -60.02 -26.21
CA ALA A 559 55.14 -60.41 -25.86
C ALA A 559 54.57 -59.49 -24.77
N THR A 560 53.50 -58.76 -25.09
CA THR A 560 52.56 -58.17 -24.12
C THR A 560 51.15 -58.44 -24.63
N MET A 561 50.26 -58.82 -23.70
CA MET A 561 49.09 -59.65 -24.01
C MET A 561 47.83 -58.87 -24.41
N ARG A 562 46.91 -59.59 -25.08
CA ARG A 562 45.57 -59.11 -25.44
C ARG A 562 44.66 -58.98 -24.21
N LEU A 563 43.98 -57.84 -24.15
CA LEU A 563 42.66 -57.59 -23.59
C LEU A 563 42.00 -56.62 -24.63
N ASN A 564 40.71 -56.63 -24.96
CA ASN A 564 39.57 -56.90 -24.08
C ASN A 564 38.30 -57.38 -24.85
N GLU A 565 38.45 -58.34 -25.79
CA GLU A 565 37.39 -58.78 -26.74
C GLU A 565 36.03 -59.15 -26.10
N GLN A 566 36.01 -59.52 -24.82
CA GLN A 566 34.79 -59.91 -24.10
C GLN A 566 33.85 -58.74 -23.78
N GLU A 567 34.33 -57.50 -23.64
CA GLU A 567 33.46 -56.34 -23.39
C GLU A 567 32.72 -55.87 -24.65
N GLU A 568 33.37 -55.90 -25.82
CA GLU A 568 32.73 -55.51 -27.09
C GLU A 568 31.65 -56.53 -27.49
N THR A 569 31.91 -57.82 -27.33
CA THR A 569 30.87 -58.86 -27.53
C THR A 569 29.69 -58.70 -26.58
N GLY A 570 29.91 -58.23 -25.35
CA GLY A 570 28.84 -57.88 -24.41
C GLY A 570 27.93 -56.77 -24.93
N ARG A 571 28.52 -55.65 -25.39
CA ARG A 571 27.76 -54.50 -25.94
C ARG A 571 26.97 -54.86 -27.20
N ILE A 572 27.53 -55.71 -28.07
CA ILE A 572 26.83 -56.18 -29.29
C ILE A 572 25.61 -57.02 -28.93
N ILE A 573 25.74 -57.93 -27.96
CA ILE A 573 24.61 -58.74 -27.45
C ILE A 573 23.53 -57.84 -26.80
N GLU A 574 23.94 -56.78 -26.11
CA GLU A 574 23.01 -55.85 -25.46
C GLU A 574 22.21 -55.00 -26.47
N MET A 575 22.85 -54.49 -27.54
CA MET A 575 22.12 -53.83 -28.63
C MET A 575 21.17 -54.79 -29.35
N GLN A 576 21.59 -56.03 -29.65
CA GLN A 576 20.72 -57.02 -30.28
C GLN A 576 19.49 -57.37 -29.42
N ARG A 577 19.64 -57.42 -28.08
CA ARG A 577 18.52 -57.61 -27.14
C ARG A 577 17.55 -56.43 -27.09
N LEU A 578 17.98 -55.24 -27.50
CA LEU A 578 17.15 -54.03 -27.55
C LEU A 578 16.31 -54.00 -28.84
N GLU A 579 16.92 -54.28 -30.00
CA GLU A 579 16.19 -54.30 -31.27
C GLU A 579 15.24 -55.51 -31.37
N ILE A 580 15.60 -56.67 -30.81
CA ILE A 580 14.69 -57.82 -30.69
C ILE A 580 13.48 -57.51 -29.79
N ARG A 581 13.61 -56.56 -28.84
CA ARG A 581 12.46 -56.10 -28.02
C ARG A 581 11.54 -55.22 -28.86
N ARG A 582 12.09 -54.20 -29.51
CA ARG A 582 11.36 -53.29 -30.42
C ARG A 582 10.58 -54.02 -31.50
N LEU A 583 11.18 -55.04 -32.13
CA LEU A 583 10.52 -55.86 -33.15
C LEU A 583 9.41 -56.76 -32.58
N ARG A 584 9.52 -57.20 -31.32
CA ARG A 584 8.43 -57.92 -30.63
C ARG A 584 7.29 -56.99 -30.24
N ASP A 585 7.61 -55.79 -29.79
CA ASP A 585 6.61 -54.78 -29.42
C ASP A 585 5.74 -54.43 -30.66
N GLN A 586 6.34 -54.25 -31.84
CA GLN A 586 5.60 -54.03 -33.11
C GLN A 586 4.76 -55.24 -33.58
N ILE A 587 5.22 -56.47 -33.35
CA ILE A 587 4.40 -57.67 -33.62
C ILE A 587 3.22 -57.74 -32.64
N GLN A 588 3.44 -57.38 -31.37
CA GLN A 588 2.43 -57.38 -30.32
C GLN A 588 1.40 -56.23 -30.47
N GLU A 589 1.73 -55.16 -31.18
CA GLU A 589 0.75 -54.17 -31.69
C GLU A 589 -0.10 -54.74 -32.82
N GLN A 590 0.47 -55.57 -33.72
CA GLN A 590 -0.27 -56.17 -34.83
C GLN A 590 -1.15 -57.38 -34.45
N GLU A 591 -0.86 -58.06 -33.33
CA GLU A 591 -1.68 -59.17 -32.81
C GLU A 591 -2.84 -58.74 -31.89
N GLN A 592 -2.99 -57.45 -31.56
CA GLN A 592 -4.03 -56.94 -30.64
C GLN A 592 -5.33 -56.44 -31.32
N VAL A 593 -5.71 -56.99 -32.49
CA VAL A 593 -6.98 -56.67 -33.18
C VAL A 593 -7.82 -57.94 -33.42
N PRO A 594 -8.73 -58.33 -32.51
CA PRO A 594 -9.42 -59.63 -32.59
C PRO A 594 -10.77 -59.58 -33.34
N GLY A 595 -10.78 -60.05 -34.59
CA GLY A 595 -11.98 -60.49 -35.34
C GLY A 595 -12.85 -59.38 -35.96
N PHE A 596 -13.51 -59.55 -37.12
CA PHE A 596 -13.65 -60.70 -38.03
C PHE A 596 -13.93 -60.17 -39.47
N HIS A 597 -13.92 -60.95 -40.57
CA HIS A 597 -13.85 -62.40 -40.72
C HIS A 597 -12.92 -62.83 -41.88
N THR A 598 -13.43 -63.21 -43.05
CA THR A 598 -12.69 -63.87 -44.16
C THR A 598 -13.42 -63.74 -45.51
N ILE A 599 -12.69 -63.71 -46.64
CA ILE A 599 -12.82 -64.61 -47.83
C ILE A 599 -12.07 -64.02 -49.05
N ALA A 600 -11.23 -64.84 -49.71
CA ALA A 600 -10.51 -64.62 -50.98
C ALA A 600 -9.60 -63.36 -51.08
N GLY A 601 -8.45 -63.36 -51.77
CA GLY A 601 -7.82 -64.39 -52.62
C GLY A 601 -7.51 -63.79 -54.00
N ILE A 602 -6.30 -64.03 -54.55
CA ILE A 602 -5.75 -63.41 -55.80
C ILE A 602 -5.35 -61.92 -55.50
N ARG A 603 -4.16 -61.36 -55.82
CA ARG A 603 -3.01 -61.74 -56.68
C ARG A 603 -1.69 -61.10 -56.18
N LEU A 604 -0.54 -61.67 -56.58
CA LEU A 604 0.74 -60.96 -56.82
C LEU A 604 0.68 -60.26 -58.22
N PRO A 605 1.56 -59.30 -58.63
CA PRO A 605 2.94 -59.08 -58.18
C PRO A 605 3.51 -57.62 -58.16
N SER A 606 4.77 -57.52 -57.69
CA SER A 606 5.91 -56.69 -58.18
C SER A 606 5.80 -55.20 -58.61
N LEU A 607 6.57 -54.37 -57.88
CA LEU A 607 7.66 -53.47 -58.34
C LEU A 607 7.40 -52.19 -59.20
N VAL A 608 7.94 -51.08 -58.66
CA VAL A 608 8.60 -49.91 -59.32
C VAL A 608 7.71 -48.79 -59.88
N ASP A 609 7.76 -47.64 -59.17
CA ASP A 609 8.13 -46.26 -59.55
C ASP A 609 7.93 -45.72 -61.01
N PRO A 610 7.83 -44.38 -61.24
CA PRO A 610 7.58 -43.25 -60.31
C PRO A 610 6.50 -42.23 -60.76
N ASP A 611 6.24 -41.25 -59.88
CA ASP A 611 5.75 -39.87 -60.15
C ASP A 611 4.36 -39.63 -60.81
N ALA A 612 3.98 -38.35 -60.82
CA ALA A 612 2.80 -37.73 -61.44
C ALA A 612 1.40 -37.89 -60.77
N ASP A 613 1.24 -37.13 -59.67
CA ASP A 613 0.38 -35.92 -59.63
C ASP A 613 -1.17 -35.91 -59.42
N PHE A 614 -1.53 -34.84 -58.69
CA PHE A 614 -2.73 -33.98 -58.73
C PHE A 614 -4.15 -34.36 -58.22
N GLU A 615 -4.68 -33.41 -57.44
CA GLU A 615 -6.06 -32.90 -57.33
C GLU A 615 -7.23 -33.74 -56.77
N VAL A 616 -7.31 -33.70 -55.43
CA VAL A 616 -8.41 -33.09 -54.65
C VAL A 616 -9.58 -32.46 -55.45
N LYS A 617 -10.81 -32.98 -55.25
CA LYS A 617 -12.05 -32.27 -54.84
C LYS A 617 -13.24 -33.26 -54.81
N THR A 618 -14.18 -33.16 -53.88
CA THR A 618 -14.93 -31.96 -53.47
C THR A 618 -14.71 -31.52 -52.04
#